data_AF-A0A1F9P0D4-F1
#
_entry.id   AF-A0A1F9P0D4-F1
#
_cell.length_a   1.000
_cell.length_b   1.000
_cell.length_c   1.000
_cell.angle_alpha   90.00
_cell.angle_beta   90.00
_cell.angle_gamma   90.00
#
_symmetry.space_group_name_H-M   'P 1'
#
loop_
_entity.id
_entity.type
_entity.pdbx_description
1 polymer ?
#
loop_
_entity_poly.entity_id
_entity_poly.type
_entity_poly.pdbx_seq_one_letter_code
_entity_poly.pdbx_strand_id
1 'polypeptide(L)'
;MEVLSETNNSRVQTERQLLDQKNDFSAAYLAVQYLFFHIKKSSASIRDQTIDALFSVLRSQHHESQKQVFFLYKEAADALIHLSTDVTHPLSFSVLTGLKDLLVSSSGKKHRAVSEALGTLPLNITGPDIKEKYSTESASISFDSFLATQEILDAKSCRWQGRTLIYQVKYEKIACIKFARTKENIKDLVREAEWLSFLNTNPPCRESVFFIPVPVCIQKKYIFKLNSVPDFILDNKEIHPDCLAIMFIAEKDYFHYANEPCHFQDQKKTIKEVYRRNAWLLGRLTSMGIIHTAIIPLFHNRAQQTRRQDHGLYIWEQGGRLDKWLESCHYPNFAKSGLRDFEHLIPLKNIKELRHFIGEHILGFILVMGSFFRNKAPEKRGSDENGKPLDLRSLFDRDLFIELITEVVTNYYHGVTGLLLENLPKFLNENLIDRLIENMGIDHHMEEILRIQDQINMSEEDFENFLLSRGYDVSLVKTIPKAEKDIILNTGPHLGGFNQPISVPELIDFLFCLSSLCVSDRFITENGLKACRN
;
A
#
# COMPACT_ATOMS: atom_id res chain seq x y z
N MET A 1 17.37 49.74 7.90
CA MET A 1 16.82 49.45 9.24
C MET A 1 15.31 49.70 9.31
N GLU A 2 14.79 50.81 8.77
CA GLU A 2 13.34 51.12 8.77
C GLU A 2 12.45 50.07 8.07
N VAL A 3 12.86 49.55 6.91
CA VAL A 3 12.08 48.51 6.19
C VAL A 3 11.95 47.21 7.00
N LEU A 4 12.96 46.88 7.83
CA LEU A 4 12.95 45.71 8.73
C LEU A 4 12.11 45.94 10.00
N SER A 5 11.95 47.20 10.45
CA SER A 5 11.10 47.51 11.60
C SER A 5 9.61 47.55 11.23
N GLU A 6 9.26 48.08 10.05
CA GLU A 6 7.87 48.09 9.56
C GLU A 6 7.37 46.66 9.30
N THR A 7 8.17 45.82 8.65
CA THR A 7 7.80 44.41 8.40
C THR A 7 7.63 43.60 9.69
N ASN A 8 8.39 43.89 10.75
CA ASN A 8 8.21 43.23 12.05
C ASN A 8 6.96 43.71 12.79
N ASN A 9 6.60 45.00 12.70
CA ASN A 9 5.37 45.51 13.30
C ASN A 9 4.13 44.93 12.63
N SER A 10 4.11 44.84 11.30
CA SER A 10 3.02 44.19 10.56
C SER A 10 2.89 42.70 10.89
N ARG A 11 4.01 41.96 11.01
CA ARG A 11 4.03 40.57 11.51
C ARG A 11 3.34 40.44 12.87
N VAL A 12 3.76 41.23 13.86
CA VAL A 12 3.21 41.16 15.23
C VAL A 12 1.72 41.50 15.26
N GLN A 13 1.26 42.43 14.42
CA GLN A 13 -0.16 42.75 14.29
C GLN A 13 -0.95 41.57 13.70
N THR A 14 -0.45 40.93 12.64
CA THR A 14 -1.09 39.75 12.04
C THR A 14 -1.15 38.57 13.01
N GLU A 15 -0.10 38.36 13.81
CA GLU A 15 -0.07 37.33 14.86
C GLU A 15 -1.19 37.53 15.88
N ARG A 16 -1.36 38.77 16.38
CA ARG A 16 -2.44 39.09 17.32
C ARG A 16 -3.82 38.86 16.71
N GLN A 17 -4.02 39.24 15.45
CA GLN A 17 -5.30 39.03 14.76
C GLN A 17 -5.68 37.54 14.69
N LEU A 18 -4.73 36.65 14.41
CA LEU A 18 -4.97 35.21 14.38
C LEU A 18 -5.16 34.62 15.80
N LEU A 19 -4.41 35.12 16.79
CA LEU A 19 -4.54 34.68 18.18
C LEU A 19 -5.91 35.05 18.78
N ASP A 20 -6.44 36.21 18.42
CA ASP A 20 -7.75 36.69 18.90
C ASP A 20 -8.93 35.89 18.30
N GLN A 21 -8.72 35.13 17.23
CA GLN A 21 -9.72 34.31 16.53
C GLN A 21 -11.02 35.05 16.14
N LYS A 22 -10.91 36.35 15.86
CA LYS A 22 -12.05 37.21 15.44
C LYS A 22 -12.15 37.41 13.93
N ASN A 23 -11.17 36.91 13.18
CA ASN A 23 -11.13 37.08 11.73
C ASN A 23 -12.21 36.23 11.05
N ASP A 24 -12.81 36.77 10.00
CA ASP A 24 -13.54 35.93 9.06
C ASP A 24 -12.59 34.99 8.30
N PHE A 25 -13.15 34.02 7.58
CA PHE A 25 -12.38 33.01 6.87
C PHE A 25 -11.34 33.60 5.90
N SER A 26 -11.73 34.60 5.12
CA SER A 26 -10.87 35.22 4.11
C SER A 26 -9.74 36.01 4.76
N ALA A 27 -10.04 36.76 5.83
CA ALA A 27 -9.06 37.48 6.60
C ALA A 27 -8.06 36.54 7.30
N ALA A 28 -8.55 35.42 7.87
CA ALA A 28 -7.68 34.40 8.45
C ALA A 28 -6.76 33.76 7.40
N TYR A 29 -7.28 33.45 6.22
CA TYR A 29 -6.49 32.90 5.12
C TYR A 29 -5.39 33.84 4.64
N LEU A 30 -5.72 35.12 4.39
CA LEU A 30 -4.73 36.12 3.99
C LEU A 30 -3.67 36.37 5.06
N ALA A 31 -4.07 36.36 6.34
CA ALA A 31 -3.15 36.47 7.47
C ALA A 31 -2.17 35.30 7.54
N VAL A 32 -2.64 34.06 7.34
CA VAL A 32 -1.78 32.87 7.26
C VAL A 32 -0.81 32.96 6.07
N GLN A 33 -1.29 33.34 4.87
CA GLN A 33 -0.44 33.52 3.70
C GLN A 33 0.65 34.59 3.92
N TYR A 34 0.30 35.68 4.59
CA TYR A 34 1.24 36.72 4.96
C TYR A 34 2.33 36.19 5.90
N LEU A 35 1.96 35.47 6.97
CA LEU A 35 2.96 34.86 7.87
C LEU A 35 3.81 33.83 7.14
N PHE A 36 3.23 33.02 6.24
CA PHE A 36 4.00 32.06 5.45
C PHE A 36 5.03 32.76 4.55
N PHE A 37 4.64 33.82 3.86
CA PHE A 37 5.56 34.64 3.09
C PHE A 37 6.70 35.20 3.96
N HIS A 38 6.39 35.65 5.18
CA HIS A 38 7.38 36.12 6.13
C HIS A 38 8.37 35.02 6.57
N ILE A 39 7.88 33.81 6.86
CA ILE A 39 8.73 32.65 7.20
C ILE A 39 9.71 32.35 6.05
N LYS A 40 9.22 32.34 4.80
CA LYS A 40 10.07 32.11 3.60
C LYS A 40 11.16 33.16 3.44
N LYS A 41 10.85 34.43 3.77
CA LYS A 41 11.77 35.56 3.55
C LYS A 41 12.78 35.74 4.69
N SER A 42 12.40 35.43 5.93
CA SER A 42 13.19 35.79 7.11
C SER A 42 12.94 34.84 8.29
N SER A 43 13.34 33.57 8.18
CA SER A 43 13.17 32.56 9.25
C SER A 43 13.74 33.02 10.60
N ALA A 44 14.87 33.74 10.61
CA ALA A 44 15.51 34.22 11.84
C ALA A 44 14.66 35.22 12.68
N SER A 45 13.67 35.89 12.08
CA SER A 45 12.78 36.80 12.81
C SER A 45 11.54 36.11 13.40
N ILE A 46 11.34 34.83 13.11
CA ILE A 46 10.22 34.03 13.60
C ILE A 46 10.43 33.72 15.08
N ARG A 47 9.32 33.73 15.84
CA ARG A 47 9.29 33.55 17.29
C ARG A 47 8.15 32.61 17.67
N ASP A 48 8.11 32.18 18.93
CA ASP A 48 7.05 31.31 19.46
C ASP A 48 5.65 31.88 19.19
N GLN A 49 5.48 33.20 19.29
CA GLN A 49 4.20 33.85 19.01
C GLN A 49 3.71 33.63 17.56
N THR A 50 4.61 33.56 16.58
CA THR A 50 4.25 33.24 15.19
C THR A 50 3.70 31.82 15.09
N ILE A 51 4.36 30.89 15.78
CA ILE A 51 3.98 29.47 15.82
C ILE A 51 2.64 29.30 16.53
N ASP A 52 2.45 29.98 17.66
CA ASP A 52 1.20 29.97 18.41
C ASP A 52 0.04 30.54 17.59
N ALA A 53 0.27 31.59 16.80
CA ALA A 53 -0.73 32.15 15.90
C ALA A 53 -1.14 31.17 14.78
N LEU A 54 -0.19 30.40 14.23
CA LEU A 54 -0.50 29.38 13.23
C LEU A 54 -1.19 28.16 13.86
N PHE A 55 -0.76 27.73 15.05
CA PHE A 55 -1.44 26.66 15.79
C PHE A 55 -2.81 27.08 16.29
N SER A 56 -3.07 28.36 16.60
CA SER A 56 -4.41 28.82 16.99
C SER A 56 -5.40 28.60 15.85
N VAL A 57 -5.01 28.90 14.60
CA VAL A 57 -5.80 28.62 13.40
C VAL A 57 -6.06 27.12 13.27
N LEU A 58 -5.03 26.30 13.39
CA LEU A 58 -5.15 24.85 13.28
C LEU A 58 -6.01 24.23 14.39
N ARG A 59 -5.94 24.75 15.62
CA ARG A 59 -6.71 24.23 16.76
C ARG A 59 -8.15 24.75 16.77
N SER A 60 -8.40 25.91 16.19
CA SER A 60 -9.73 26.53 16.19
C SER A 60 -10.78 25.70 15.45
N GLN A 61 -12.00 25.73 15.99
CA GLN A 61 -13.21 25.18 15.36
C GLN A 61 -14.00 26.26 14.59
N HIS A 62 -13.58 27.53 14.66
CA HIS A 62 -14.35 28.69 14.19
C HIS A 62 -14.73 28.61 12.70
N HIS A 63 -13.91 27.95 11.88
CA HIS A 63 -14.12 27.85 10.43
C HIS A 63 -14.52 26.44 9.94
N GLU A 64 -14.80 25.48 10.83
CA GLU A 64 -14.99 24.08 10.43
C GLU A 64 -16.15 23.86 9.45
N SER A 65 -17.19 24.69 9.54
CA SER A 65 -18.35 24.66 8.63
C SER A 65 -18.02 25.14 7.20
N GLN A 66 -16.89 25.81 6.99
CA GLN A 66 -16.50 26.31 5.67
C GLN A 66 -16.11 25.17 4.75
N LYS A 67 -16.67 25.17 3.53
CA LYS A 67 -16.37 24.14 2.51
C LYS A 67 -14.86 24.06 2.24
N GLN A 68 -14.21 25.22 2.15
CA GLN A 68 -12.79 25.39 1.81
C GLN A 68 -11.83 25.39 3.01
N VAL A 69 -12.29 25.07 4.24
CA VAL A 69 -11.43 25.15 5.44
C VAL A 69 -10.17 24.28 5.36
N PHE A 70 -10.21 23.20 4.59
CA PHE A 70 -9.04 22.38 4.30
C PHE A 70 -7.84 23.22 3.81
N PHE A 71 -8.06 24.16 2.89
CA PHE A 71 -6.99 24.98 2.32
C PHE A 71 -6.38 25.94 3.35
N LEU A 72 -7.19 26.49 4.27
CA LEU A 72 -6.69 27.31 5.37
C LEU A 72 -5.80 26.50 6.31
N TYR A 73 -6.26 25.32 6.72
CA TYR A 73 -5.45 24.44 7.57
C TYR A 73 -4.19 23.96 6.86
N LYS A 74 -4.28 23.66 5.56
CA LYS A 74 -3.14 23.22 4.75
C LYS A 74 -2.08 24.32 4.65
N GLU A 75 -2.49 25.55 4.38
CA GLU A 75 -1.57 26.70 4.30
C GLU A 75 -0.86 26.95 5.64
N ALA A 76 -1.60 26.87 6.76
CA ALA A 76 -1.03 27.03 8.10
C ALA A 76 -0.04 25.91 8.45
N ALA A 77 -0.38 24.66 8.12
CA ALA A 77 0.51 23.52 8.33
C ALA A 77 1.75 23.59 7.44
N ASP A 78 1.61 23.99 6.17
CA ASP A 78 2.75 24.14 5.25
C ASP A 78 3.70 25.27 5.66
N ALA A 79 3.17 26.36 6.25
CA ALA A 79 3.98 27.41 6.84
C ALA A 79 4.86 26.89 7.98
N LEU A 80 4.28 26.08 8.88
CA LEU A 80 4.97 25.44 10.00
C LEU A 80 6.00 24.39 9.52
N ILE A 81 5.65 23.58 8.52
CA ILE A 81 6.58 22.61 7.92
C ILE A 81 7.76 23.31 7.26
N HIS A 82 7.52 24.40 6.52
CA HIS A 82 8.60 25.15 5.88
C HIS A 82 9.60 25.68 6.91
N LEU A 83 9.14 26.22 8.04
CA LEU A 83 10.02 26.59 9.15
C LEU A 83 10.84 25.39 9.64
N SER A 84 10.20 24.23 9.77
CA SER A 84 10.83 22.99 10.26
C SER A 84 11.85 22.39 9.30
N THR A 85 11.84 22.76 8.02
CA THR A 85 12.85 22.32 7.06
C THR A 85 14.21 23.00 7.27
N ASP A 86 14.23 24.15 7.95
CA ASP A 86 15.46 24.71 8.51
C ASP A 86 15.80 23.98 9.80
N VAL A 87 16.55 22.89 9.69
CA VAL A 87 16.93 22.02 10.82
C VAL A 87 17.78 22.75 11.87
N THR A 88 18.33 23.92 11.56
CA THR A 88 19.12 24.74 12.50
C THR A 88 18.25 25.69 13.32
N HIS A 89 17.00 25.91 12.90
CA HIS A 89 16.11 26.82 13.61
C HIS A 89 15.68 26.22 14.96
N PRO A 90 15.77 26.97 16.07
CA PRO A 90 15.56 26.42 17.42
C PRO A 90 14.12 25.91 17.66
N LEU A 91 13.16 26.36 16.86
CA LEU A 91 11.75 26.00 16.97
C LEU A 91 11.35 24.82 16.07
N SER A 92 12.25 24.29 15.25
CA SER A 92 11.88 23.23 14.28
C SER A 92 11.35 21.97 14.99
N PHE A 93 12.01 21.53 16.06
CA PHE A 93 11.57 20.35 16.80
C PHE A 93 10.25 20.57 17.55
N SER A 94 10.02 21.76 18.13
CA SER A 94 8.78 22.06 18.85
C SER A 94 7.59 22.13 17.88
N VAL A 95 7.79 22.70 16.69
CA VAL A 95 6.77 22.72 15.62
C VAL A 95 6.42 21.31 15.17
N LEU A 96 7.41 20.47 14.86
CA LEU A 96 7.17 19.09 14.45
C LEU A 96 6.42 18.30 15.53
N THR A 97 6.81 18.46 16.79
CA THR A 97 6.12 17.82 17.93
C THR A 97 4.67 18.30 18.02
N GLY A 98 4.43 19.61 17.95
CA GLY A 98 3.09 20.18 18.00
C GLY A 98 2.18 19.74 16.85
N LEU A 99 2.74 19.60 15.63
CA LEU A 99 2.00 19.07 14.48
C LEU A 99 1.69 17.58 14.63
N LYS A 100 2.62 16.78 15.16
CA LYS A 100 2.38 15.35 15.45
C LYS A 100 1.29 15.16 16.51
N ASP A 101 1.31 15.95 17.58
CA ASP A 101 0.28 15.90 18.63
C ASP A 101 -1.09 16.28 18.08
N LEU A 102 -1.13 17.30 17.21
CA LEU A 102 -2.35 17.71 16.53
C LEU A 102 -2.86 16.63 15.56
N LEU A 103 -1.96 15.97 14.83
CA LEU A 103 -2.30 14.86 13.92
C LEU A 103 -2.99 13.73 14.68
N VAL A 104 -2.44 13.32 15.83
CA VAL A 104 -2.97 12.21 16.64
C VAL A 104 -4.30 12.57 17.32
N SER A 105 -4.55 13.87 17.60
CA SER A 105 -5.73 14.33 18.34
C SER A 105 -6.85 14.90 17.47
N SER A 106 -6.69 14.94 16.15
CA SER A 106 -7.66 15.51 15.20
C SER A 106 -8.16 14.49 14.19
N SER A 107 -9.31 14.78 13.56
CA SER A 107 -9.89 14.02 12.45
C SER A 107 -10.32 14.95 11.30
N GLY A 108 -10.74 14.36 10.17
CA GLY A 108 -11.32 15.10 9.04
C GLY A 108 -10.35 16.07 8.34
N LYS A 109 -10.85 17.24 7.91
CA LYS A 109 -10.08 18.19 7.06
C LYS A 109 -8.79 18.69 7.71
N LYS A 110 -8.81 18.91 9.03
CA LYS A 110 -7.66 19.35 9.83
C LYS A 110 -6.60 18.27 9.91
N HIS A 111 -7.01 17.05 10.27
CA HIS A 111 -6.17 15.87 10.28
C HIS A 111 -5.48 15.66 8.92
N ARG A 112 -6.27 15.69 7.84
CA ARG A 112 -5.76 15.56 6.48
C ARG A 112 -4.74 16.63 6.12
N ALA A 113 -5.02 17.91 6.43
CA ALA A 113 -4.10 19.01 6.13
C ALA A 113 -2.75 18.85 6.85
N VAL A 114 -2.78 18.52 8.14
CA VAL A 114 -1.58 18.28 8.96
C VAL A 114 -0.83 17.04 8.47
N SER A 115 -1.55 15.95 8.18
CA SER A 115 -0.98 14.72 7.62
C SER A 115 -0.27 14.99 6.29
N GLU A 116 -0.91 15.66 5.35
CA GLU A 116 -0.32 15.99 4.05
C GLU A 116 0.92 16.90 4.20
N ALA A 117 0.92 17.82 5.16
CA ALA A 117 2.07 18.69 5.42
C ALA A 117 3.24 17.91 6.05
N LEU A 118 3.02 17.10 7.08
CA LEU A 118 4.06 16.26 7.67
C LEU A 118 4.62 15.23 6.66
N GLY A 119 3.75 14.73 5.78
CA GLY A 119 4.08 13.79 4.73
C GLY A 119 4.98 14.33 3.61
N THR A 120 5.19 15.64 3.55
CA THR A 120 6.02 16.29 2.52
C THR A 120 7.40 16.69 3.03
N LEU A 121 7.73 16.37 4.28
CA LEU A 121 9.06 16.61 4.83
C LEU A 121 10.14 15.97 3.94
N PRO A 122 11.23 16.70 3.63
CA PRO A 122 12.24 16.23 2.71
C PRO A 122 13.09 15.15 3.40
N LEU A 123 13.12 13.93 2.85
CA LEU A 123 13.94 12.84 3.38
C LEU A 123 15.13 12.52 2.48
N ASN A 124 16.24 12.11 3.09
CA ASN A 124 17.41 11.59 2.40
C ASN A 124 17.28 10.07 2.16
N ILE A 125 16.23 9.68 1.42
CA ILE A 125 15.99 8.31 0.98
C ILE A 125 16.07 8.29 -0.54
N THR A 126 16.99 7.50 -1.09
CA THR A 126 17.14 7.29 -2.54
C THR A 126 17.15 5.79 -2.80
N GLY A 127 16.29 5.35 -3.73
CA GLY A 127 16.26 3.95 -4.13
C GLY A 127 17.55 3.53 -4.84
N PRO A 128 17.89 2.23 -4.82
CA PRO A 128 19.10 1.75 -5.49
C PRO A 128 19.00 1.93 -7.01
N ASP A 129 20.12 2.28 -7.63
CA ASP A 129 20.27 2.25 -9.10
C ASP A 129 20.46 0.81 -9.56
N ILE A 130 19.34 0.10 -9.75
CA ILE A 130 19.35 -1.18 -10.45
C ILE A 130 19.41 -0.85 -11.94
N LYS A 131 20.63 -0.66 -12.43
CA LYS A 131 20.88 -0.72 -13.87
C LYS A 131 20.35 -2.07 -14.34
N GLU A 132 19.42 -2.06 -15.30
CA GLU A 132 19.00 -3.24 -16.07
C GLU A 132 20.26 -3.75 -16.81
N LYS A 133 21.14 -4.44 -16.08
CA LYS A 133 22.45 -4.90 -16.56
C LYS A 133 22.26 -6.14 -17.41
N TYR A 134 21.14 -6.84 -17.24
CA TYR A 134 20.88 -8.09 -17.90
C TYR A 134 19.94 -7.86 -19.07
N SER A 135 20.40 -8.32 -20.24
CA SER A 135 19.64 -8.23 -21.47
C SER A 135 18.33 -9.03 -21.38
N THR A 136 17.28 -8.53 -22.03
CA THR A 136 16.06 -9.30 -22.31
C THR A 136 16.30 -10.46 -23.28
N GLU A 137 17.52 -10.58 -23.81
CA GLU A 137 17.96 -11.75 -24.56
C GLU A 137 17.89 -13.02 -23.72
N SER A 138 17.15 -14.00 -24.23
CA SER A 138 17.07 -15.32 -23.64
C SER A 138 18.28 -16.19 -24.00
N ALA A 139 18.61 -17.15 -23.14
CA ALA A 139 19.35 -18.34 -23.53
C ALA A 139 18.36 -19.41 -23.99
N SER A 140 18.63 -20.07 -25.11
CA SER A 140 17.85 -21.24 -25.51
C SER A 140 18.40 -22.48 -24.82
N ILE A 141 17.53 -23.26 -24.17
CA ILE A 141 17.91 -24.47 -23.43
C ILE A 141 16.78 -25.49 -23.49
N SER A 142 17.10 -26.78 -23.58
CA SER A 142 16.09 -27.85 -23.47
C SER A 142 15.50 -27.91 -22.07
N PHE A 143 14.21 -28.23 -21.94
CA PHE A 143 13.54 -28.37 -20.65
C PHE A 143 14.28 -29.34 -19.69
N ASP A 144 14.70 -30.51 -20.17
CA ASP A 144 15.41 -31.49 -19.34
C ASP A 144 16.75 -30.96 -18.82
N SER A 145 17.55 -30.31 -19.68
CA SER A 145 18.80 -29.67 -19.25
C SER A 145 18.55 -28.54 -18.24
N PHE A 146 17.42 -27.83 -18.38
CA PHE A 146 17.04 -26.77 -17.45
C PHE A 146 16.72 -27.33 -16.07
N LEU A 147 15.96 -28.42 -16.00
CA LEU A 147 15.69 -29.16 -14.76
C LEU A 147 16.95 -29.76 -14.13
N ALA A 148 17.83 -30.35 -14.96
CA ALA A 148 19.07 -30.96 -14.51
C ALA A 148 20.00 -29.97 -13.81
N THR A 149 19.91 -28.67 -14.11
CA THR A 149 20.72 -27.64 -13.42
C THR A 149 20.47 -27.58 -11.92
N GLN A 150 19.32 -28.08 -11.44
CA GLN A 150 18.94 -28.11 -10.03
C GLN A 150 18.69 -29.54 -9.52
N GLU A 151 19.27 -30.54 -10.19
CA GLU A 151 19.16 -31.96 -9.81
C GLU A 151 17.70 -32.46 -9.72
N ILE A 152 16.79 -31.87 -10.51
CA ILE A 152 15.39 -32.31 -10.58
C ILE A 152 15.33 -33.58 -11.45
N LEU A 153 15.09 -34.72 -10.81
CA LEU A 153 15.14 -36.03 -11.47
C LEU A 153 13.80 -36.47 -12.09
N ASP A 154 12.66 -36.02 -11.54
CA ASP A 154 11.33 -36.37 -12.02
C ASP A 154 10.52 -35.14 -12.42
N ALA A 155 10.42 -34.92 -13.73
CA ALA A 155 9.67 -33.83 -14.34
C ALA A 155 8.15 -33.88 -14.04
N LYS A 156 7.60 -35.04 -13.65
CA LYS A 156 6.17 -35.21 -13.34
C LYS A 156 5.82 -34.90 -11.90
N SER A 157 6.81 -34.84 -11.00
CA SER A 157 6.64 -34.52 -9.57
C SER A 157 6.46 -33.00 -9.31
N CYS A 158 5.66 -32.35 -10.15
CA CYS A 158 5.45 -30.90 -10.11
C CYS A 158 4.02 -30.52 -9.74
N ARG A 159 3.85 -29.29 -9.26
CA ARG A 159 2.55 -28.64 -9.15
C ARG A 159 2.55 -27.25 -9.76
N TRP A 160 1.40 -26.83 -10.26
CA TRP A 160 1.18 -25.47 -10.75
C TRP A 160 0.73 -24.55 -9.63
N GLN A 161 1.20 -23.30 -9.66
CA GLN A 161 0.63 -22.16 -8.94
C GLN A 161 0.58 -20.97 -9.91
N GLY A 162 -0.61 -20.72 -10.47
CA GLY A 162 -0.77 -19.78 -11.59
C GLY A 162 0.18 -20.12 -12.74
N ARG A 163 1.02 -19.16 -13.14
CA ARG A 163 2.04 -19.32 -14.18
C ARG A 163 3.39 -19.90 -13.71
N THR A 164 3.45 -20.45 -12.51
CA THR A 164 4.69 -20.99 -11.92
C THR A 164 4.59 -22.49 -11.73
N LEU A 165 5.57 -23.21 -12.26
CA LEU A 165 5.74 -24.65 -12.05
C LEU A 165 6.70 -24.88 -10.88
N ILE A 166 6.30 -25.71 -9.92
CA ILE A 166 7.02 -25.90 -8.66
C ILE A 166 7.48 -27.35 -8.54
N TYR A 167 8.77 -27.53 -8.25
CA TYR A 167 9.42 -28.82 -8.00
C TYR A 167 10.01 -28.86 -6.59
N GLN A 168 9.93 -30.01 -5.94
CA GLN A 168 10.72 -30.26 -4.73
C GLN A 168 12.16 -30.65 -5.15
N VAL A 169 13.18 -29.99 -4.58
CA VAL A 169 14.59 -30.32 -4.88
C VAL A 169 15.36 -30.87 -3.69
N LYS A 170 15.13 -30.35 -2.48
CA LYS A 170 15.73 -30.82 -1.21
C LYS A 170 14.69 -30.72 -0.10
N TYR A 171 14.92 -31.34 1.06
CA TYR A 171 13.92 -31.45 2.16
C TYR A 171 13.22 -30.12 2.53
N GLU A 172 13.87 -28.97 2.33
CA GLU A 172 13.33 -27.64 2.66
C GLU A 172 13.26 -26.65 1.50
N LYS A 173 13.66 -27.05 0.28
CA LYS A 173 13.76 -26.14 -0.87
C LYS A 173 12.94 -26.59 -2.05
N ILE A 174 12.40 -25.60 -2.75
CA ILE A 174 11.66 -25.76 -4.00
C ILE A 174 12.35 -25.01 -5.13
N ALA A 175 12.29 -25.58 -6.32
CA ALA A 175 12.64 -24.89 -7.55
C ALA A 175 11.35 -24.42 -8.23
N CYS A 176 11.35 -23.15 -8.62
CA CYS A 176 10.20 -22.48 -9.21
C CYS A 176 10.56 -22.03 -10.62
N ILE A 177 9.79 -22.47 -11.61
CA ILE A 177 9.91 -22.03 -13.00
C ILE A 177 8.73 -21.12 -13.30
N LYS A 178 8.97 -19.81 -13.39
CA LYS A 178 7.93 -18.80 -13.61
C LYS A 178 7.92 -18.40 -15.08
N PHE A 179 6.81 -18.68 -15.74
CA PHE A 179 6.64 -18.47 -17.17
C PHE A 179 6.09 -17.07 -17.50
N ALA A 180 6.44 -16.56 -18.67
CA ALA A 180 5.81 -15.36 -19.23
C ALA A 180 4.38 -15.69 -19.69
N ARG A 181 3.43 -14.78 -19.46
CA ARG A 181 2.08 -14.89 -20.04
C ARG A 181 1.98 -14.22 -21.40
N THR A 182 2.63 -13.06 -21.52
CA THR A 182 2.74 -12.28 -22.76
C THR A 182 4.20 -11.93 -23.06
N LYS A 183 4.48 -11.44 -24.27
CA LYS A 183 5.80 -10.89 -24.60
C LYS A 183 6.18 -9.68 -23.75
N GLU A 184 5.19 -8.90 -23.31
CA GLU A 184 5.42 -7.71 -22.49
C GLU A 184 5.90 -8.09 -21.07
N ASN A 185 5.41 -9.21 -20.54
CA ASN A 185 5.81 -9.69 -19.20
C ASN A 185 7.26 -10.18 -19.11
N ILE A 186 7.99 -10.29 -20.23
CA ILE A 186 9.41 -10.68 -20.20
C ILE A 186 10.21 -9.66 -19.37
N LYS A 187 9.88 -8.37 -19.47
CA LYS A 187 10.54 -7.32 -18.69
C LYS A 187 10.32 -7.48 -17.19
N ASP A 188 9.12 -7.90 -16.79
CA ASP A 188 8.79 -8.12 -15.38
C ASP A 188 9.56 -9.34 -14.83
N LEU A 189 9.69 -10.42 -15.61
CA LEU A 189 10.52 -11.57 -15.23
C LEU A 189 12.01 -11.21 -15.10
N VAL A 190 12.55 -10.40 -16.01
CA VAL A 190 13.93 -9.89 -15.89
C VAL A 190 14.08 -9.10 -14.60
N ARG A 191 13.16 -8.17 -14.36
CA ARG A 191 13.14 -7.32 -13.16
C ARG A 191 13.11 -8.16 -11.88
N GLU A 192 12.30 -9.22 -11.84
CA GLU A 192 12.27 -10.14 -10.71
C GLU A 192 13.63 -10.79 -10.45
N ALA A 193 14.25 -11.37 -11.48
CA ALA A 193 15.57 -11.98 -11.35
C ALA A 193 16.65 -10.97 -10.90
N GLU A 194 16.58 -9.73 -11.38
CA GLU A 194 17.49 -8.65 -11.00
C GLU A 194 17.32 -8.25 -9.53
N TRP A 195 16.08 -8.07 -9.06
CA TRP A 195 15.81 -7.79 -7.65
C TRP A 195 16.26 -8.92 -6.73
N LEU A 196 15.96 -10.16 -7.09
CA LEU A 196 16.41 -11.33 -6.33
C LEU A 196 17.95 -11.36 -6.24
N SER A 197 18.65 -11.11 -7.35
CA SER A 197 20.11 -11.05 -7.40
C SER A 197 20.66 -9.90 -6.55
N PHE A 198 20.07 -8.71 -6.68
CA PHE A 198 20.45 -7.52 -5.91
C PHE A 198 20.28 -7.74 -4.40
N LEU A 199 19.12 -8.24 -3.97
CA LEU A 199 18.81 -8.43 -2.55
C LEU A 199 19.63 -9.56 -1.92
N ASN A 200 19.97 -10.62 -2.65
CA ASN A 200 20.90 -11.64 -2.16
C ASN A 200 22.31 -11.07 -1.93
N THR A 201 22.75 -10.12 -2.76
CA THR A 201 24.05 -9.46 -2.61
C THR A 201 24.03 -8.33 -1.58
N ASN A 202 22.89 -7.68 -1.41
CA ASN A 202 22.67 -6.55 -0.52
C ASN A 202 21.49 -6.83 0.41
N PRO A 203 21.60 -7.81 1.32
CA PRO A 203 20.49 -8.20 2.17
C PRO A 203 20.07 -7.00 3.04
N PRO A 204 18.76 -6.67 3.12
CA PRO A 204 18.28 -5.50 3.85
C PRO A 204 18.51 -5.61 5.37
N CYS A 205 18.73 -6.83 5.85
CA CYS A 205 19.11 -7.17 7.20
C CYS A 205 19.99 -8.42 7.21
N ARG A 206 21.06 -8.42 8.01
CA ARG A 206 21.90 -9.60 8.23
C ARG A 206 21.37 -10.51 9.35
N GLU A 207 20.54 -9.98 10.24
CA GLU A 207 20.11 -10.64 11.48
C GLU A 207 18.67 -11.18 11.41
N SER A 208 17.85 -10.71 10.47
CA SER A 208 16.48 -11.20 10.33
C SER A 208 16.40 -12.38 9.38
N VAL A 209 15.43 -13.26 9.65
CA VAL A 209 15.11 -14.43 8.83
C VAL A 209 14.37 -13.95 7.57
N PHE A 210 15.10 -13.40 6.60
CA PHE A 210 14.55 -13.05 5.30
C PHE A 210 15.02 -14.06 4.24
N PHE A 211 14.14 -14.99 3.90
CA PHE A 211 14.43 -15.99 2.88
C PHE A 211 14.17 -15.43 1.49
N ILE A 212 15.15 -14.69 0.96
CA ILE A 212 15.11 -14.18 -0.41
C ILE A 212 15.33 -15.35 -1.37
N PRO A 213 14.44 -15.59 -2.35
CA PRO A 213 14.69 -16.58 -3.38
C PRO A 213 15.98 -16.32 -4.14
N VAL A 214 16.67 -17.38 -4.58
CA VAL A 214 17.93 -17.27 -5.33
C VAL A 214 17.63 -17.49 -6.81
N PRO A 215 17.88 -16.49 -7.68
CA PRO A 215 17.63 -16.66 -9.11
C PRO A 215 18.69 -17.58 -9.72
N VAL A 216 18.28 -18.49 -10.60
CA VAL A 216 19.17 -19.41 -11.30
C VAL A 216 19.78 -18.68 -12.49
N CYS A 217 21.11 -18.57 -12.49
CA CYS A 217 21.87 -17.95 -13.57
C CYS A 217 22.65 -19.00 -14.35
N ILE A 218 22.43 -19.08 -15.66
CA ILE A 218 23.16 -19.99 -16.57
C ILE A 218 23.80 -19.13 -17.64
N GLN A 219 25.13 -19.26 -17.81
CA GLN A 219 25.90 -18.46 -18.79
C GLN A 219 25.66 -16.94 -18.68
N LYS A 220 25.54 -16.43 -17.44
CA LYS A 220 25.25 -15.01 -17.13
C LYS A 220 23.88 -14.50 -17.61
N LYS A 221 22.94 -15.40 -17.93
CA LYS A 221 21.55 -15.07 -18.27
C LYS A 221 20.58 -15.62 -17.21
N TYR A 222 19.46 -14.93 -17.04
CA TYR A 222 18.35 -15.34 -16.15
C TYR A 222 17.08 -15.74 -16.91
N ILE A 223 16.93 -15.28 -18.16
CA ILE A 223 15.77 -15.60 -19.00
C ILE A 223 16.12 -16.74 -19.94
N PHE A 224 15.22 -17.70 -20.02
CA PHE A 224 15.41 -18.92 -20.80
C PHE A 224 14.24 -19.14 -21.75
N LYS A 225 14.54 -19.39 -23.02
CA LYS A 225 13.59 -19.95 -23.98
C LYS A 225 13.69 -21.47 -23.90
N LEU A 226 12.65 -22.09 -23.34
CA LEU A 226 12.65 -23.53 -23.11
C LEU A 226 12.22 -24.26 -24.40
N ASN A 227 13.07 -25.19 -24.85
CA ASN A 227 12.78 -26.09 -25.97
C ASN A 227 12.40 -27.48 -25.47
N SER A 228 11.76 -28.29 -26.31
CA SER A 228 11.35 -29.66 -25.96
C SER A 228 10.53 -29.70 -24.67
N VAL A 229 9.62 -28.74 -24.53
CA VAL A 229 8.76 -28.59 -23.35
C VAL A 229 7.65 -29.65 -23.39
N PRO A 230 7.34 -30.33 -22.27
CA PRO A 230 6.24 -31.29 -22.22
C PRO A 230 4.87 -30.72 -22.57
N ASP A 231 3.99 -31.54 -23.17
CA ASP A 231 2.65 -31.14 -23.62
C ASP A 231 1.80 -30.50 -22.52
N PHE A 232 1.89 -31.00 -21.27
CA PHE A 232 1.11 -30.43 -20.15
C PHE A 232 1.45 -28.97 -19.83
N ILE A 233 2.61 -28.48 -20.27
CA ILE A 233 2.99 -27.06 -20.16
C ILE A 233 2.45 -26.28 -21.36
N LEU A 234 2.54 -26.86 -22.57
CA LEU A 234 2.02 -26.25 -23.80
C LEU A 234 0.49 -26.11 -23.79
N ASP A 235 -0.21 -27.02 -23.13
CA ASP A 235 -1.66 -27.01 -22.96
C ASP A 235 -2.15 -25.94 -21.97
N ASN A 236 -1.23 -25.33 -21.19
CA ASN A 236 -1.58 -24.27 -20.26
C ASN A 236 -1.76 -22.94 -21.01
N LYS A 237 -3.02 -22.54 -21.20
CA LYS A 237 -3.41 -21.31 -21.90
C LYS A 237 -2.91 -20.01 -21.25
N GLU A 238 -2.46 -20.04 -19.99
CA GLU A 238 -1.88 -18.86 -19.35
C GLU A 238 -0.44 -18.57 -19.82
N ILE A 239 0.22 -19.53 -20.46
CA ILE A 239 1.64 -19.45 -20.80
C ILE A 239 1.81 -18.96 -22.24
N HIS A 240 2.76 -18.05 -22.42
CA HIS A 240 3.11 -17.56 -23.75
C HIS A 240 3.70 -18.70 -24.60
N PRO A 241 3.32 -18.85 -25.89
CA PRO A 241 3.77 -19.96 -26.75
C PRO A 241 5.30 -20.10 -26.89
N ASP A 242 6.05 -18.99 -26.78
CA ASP A 242 7.52 -19.03 -26.79
C ASP A 242 8.17 -19.69 -25.56
N CYS A 243 7.39 -20.08 -24.53
CA CYS A 243 7.86 -20.78 -23.32
C CYS A 243 9.07 -20.09 -22.66
N LEU A 244 9.00 -18.77 -22.54
CA LEU A 244 10.02 -17.97 -21.87
C LEU A 244 9.80 -18.01 -20.36
N ALA A 245 10.88 -18.24 -19.60
CA ALA A 245 10.80 -18.37 -18.16
C ALA A 245 12.07 -17.90 -17.44
N ILE A 246 11.93 -17.62 -16.14
CA ILE A 246 13.03 -17.61 -15.17
C ILE A 246 12.91 -18.84 -14.27
N MET A 247 14.03 -19.24 -13.66
CA MET A 247 14.01 -20.18 -12.55
C MET A 247 14.59 -19.52 -11.30
N PHE A 248 14.00 -19.80 -10.15
CA PHE A 248 14.56 -19.42 -8.85
C PHE A 248 14.35 -20.52 -7.81
N ILE A 249 15.21 -20.56 -6.81
CA ILE A 249 15.14 -21.47 -5.68
C ILE A 249 14.58 -20.72 -4.47
N ALA A 250 13.54 -21.27 -3.85
CA ALA A 250 12.91 -20.69 -2.66
C ALA A 250 12.79 -21.74 -1.55
N GLU A 251 12.48 -21.27 -0.34
CA GLU A 251 12.08 -22.15 0.78
C GLU A 251 10.71 -22.78 0.50
N LYS A 252 10.47 -23.98 1.06
CA LYS A 252 9.22 -24.73 0.85
C LYS A 252 7.95 -23.94 1.20
N ASP A 253 8.07 -23.04 2.18
CA ASP A 253 6.97 -22.22 2.69
C ASP A 253 6.71 -20.95 1.85
N TYR A 254 7.38 -20.78 0.70
CA TYR A 254 7.22 -19.61 -0.18
C TYR A 254 5.82 -19.43 -0.76
N PHE A 255 5.04 -20.50 -0.88
CA PHE A 255 3.64 -20.44 -1.33
C PHE A 255 2.62 -20.70 -0.21
N HIS A 256 3.04 -20.60 1.06
CA HIS A 256 2.13 -20.66 2.20
C HIS A 256 1.68 -19.25 2.57
N TYR A 257 0.58 -18.80 1.97
CA TYR A 257 0.15 -17.41 2.07
C TYR A 257 -0.27 -17.06 3.49
N ALA A 258 -0.05 -15.80 3.89
CA ALA A 258 -0.28 -15.36 5.26
C ALA A 258 -1.77 -15.36 5.66
N ASN A 259 -2.68 -15.37 4.68
CA ASN A 259 -4.12 -15.40 4.88
C ASN A 259 -4.76 -16.78 4.69
N GLU A 260 -3.99 -17.86 4.69
CA GLU A 260 -4.52 -19.23 4.59
C GLU A 260 -4.42 -19.92 5.97
N PRO A 261 -5.52 -19.97 6.76
CA PRO A 261 -5.48 -20.48 8.13
C PRO A 261 -4.97 -21.92 8.25
N CYS A 262 -5.18 -22.74 7.22
CA CYS A 262 -4.72 -24.13 7.17
C CYS A 262 -3.20 -24.28 7.33
N HIS A 263 -2.40 -23.26 6.96
CA HIS A 263 -0.95 -23.27 7.12
C HIS A 263 -0.47 -23.03 8.55
N PHE A 264 -1.35 -22.54 9.41
CA PHE A 264 -1.01 -22.14 10.77
C PHE A 264 -1.57 -23.09 11.83
N GLN A 265 -2.56 -23.92 11.49
CA GLN A 265 -3.23 -24.82 12.45
C GLN A 265 -3.64 -24.07 13.74
N ASP A 266 -4.14 -22.84 13.58
CA ASP A 266 -4.51 -21.90 14.66
C ASP A 266 -3.40 -21.53 15.66
N GLN A 267 -2.13 -21.75 15.31
CA GLN A 267 -0.98 -21.34 16.11
C GLN A 267 -0.80 -19.81 16.09
N LYS A 268 -1.50 -19.10 16.98
CA LYS A 268 -1.46 -17.63 17.10
C LYS A 268 -0.05 -17.05 17.09
N LYS A 269 0.90 -17.67 17.81
CA LYS A 269 2.31 -17.24 17.85
C LYS A 269 2.96 -17.23 16.46
N THR A 270 2.74 -18.27 15.67
CA THR A 270 3.28 -18.42 14.32
C THR A 270 2.65 -17.40 13.37
N ILE A 271 1.34 -17.18 13.47
CA ILE A 271 0.63 -16.17 12.66
C ILE A 271 1.22 -14.78 12.93
N LYS A 272 1.32 -14.39 14.21
CA LYS A 272 1.89 -13.11 14.62
C LYS A 272 3.31 -12.93 14.12
N GLU A 273 4.14 -13.97 14.24
CA GLU A 273 5.53 -13.92 13.77
C GLU A 273 5.62 -13.61 12.27
N VAL A 274 4.80 -14.26 11.44
CA VAL A 274 4.80 -14.05 9.99
C VAL A 274 4.40 -12.63 9.62
N TYR A 275 3.31 -12.11 10.19
CA TYR A 275 2.88 -10.73 9.93
C TYR A 275 3.90 -9.70 10.43
N ARG A 276 4.38 -9.87 11.66
CA ARG A 276 5.40 -9.03 12.29
C ARG A 276 6.67 -8.93 11.43
N ARG A 277 7.21 -10.08 11.02
CA ARG A 277 8.46 -10.15 10.26
C ARG A 277 8.30 -9.53 8.87
N ASN A 278 7.23 -9.86 8.15
CA ASN A 278 6.99 -9.31 6.82
C ASN A 278 6.77 -7.79 6.87
N ALA A 279 6.05 -7.28 7.87
CA ALA A 279 5.88 -5.85 8.08
C ALA A 279 7.21 -5.13 8.34
N TRP A 280 8.05 -5.70 9.20
CA TRP A 280 9.39 -5.17 9.45
C TRP A 280 10.24 -5.15 8.17
N LEU A 281 10.27 -6.25 7.41
CA LEU A 281 11.04 -6.38 6.17
C LEU A 281 10.61 -5.34 5.14
N LEU A 282 9.29 -5.18 4.97
CA LEU A 282 8.76 -4.21 4.01
C LEU A 282 9.05 -2.77 4.44
N GLY A 283 8.90 -2.46 5.74
CA GLY A 283 9.29 -1.16 6.29
C GLY A 283 10.79 -0.90 6.09
N ARG A 284 11.63 -1.92 6.28
CA ARG A 284 13.08 -1.83 6.08
C ARG A 284 13.44 -1.57 4.62
N LEU A 285 12.85 -2.28 3.67
CA LEU A 285 13.03 -2.02 2.23
C LEU A 285 12.58 -0.60 1.86
N THR A 286 11.42 -0.17 2.39
CA THR A 286 10.91 1.19 2.19
C THR A 286 11.89 2.25 2.70
N SER A 287 12.54 1.99 3.84
CA SER A 287 13.58 2.87 4.43
C SER A 287 14.85 3.01 3.57
N MET A 288 15.06 2.06 2.65
CA MET A 288 16.15 2.02 1.68
C MET A 288 15.73 2.55 0.30
N GLY A 289 14.50 3.07 0.19
CA GLY A 289 13.94 3.52 -1.10
C GLY A 289 13.59 2.37 -2.05
N ILE A 290 13.33 1.17 -1.53
CA ILE A 290 12.83 0.02 -2.31
C ILE A 290 11.35 -0.16 -1.96
N ILE A 291 10.47 0.07 -2.92
CA ILE A 291 9.01 0.07 -2.73
C ILE A 291 8.39 -1.15 -3.36
N HIS A 292 7.47 -1.80 -2.66
CA HIS A 292 6.69 -2.92 -3.19
C HIS A 292 5.29 -2.46 -3.61
N THR A 293 5.08 -2.20 -4.89
CA THR A 293 3.87 -1.51 -5.38
C THR A 293 2.62 -2.38 -5.48
N ALA A 294 2.69 -3.63 -5.03
CA ALA A 294 1.57 -4.57 -5.12
C ALA A 294 1.63 -5.64 -4.02
N ILE A 295 1.67 -5.25 -2.74
CA ILE A 295 1.56 -6.23 -1.64
C ILE A 295 0.26 -7.05 -1.78
N ILE A 296 -0.79 -6.38 -2.24
CA ILE A 296 -1.97 -6.97 -2.88
C ILE A 296 -2.39 -6.06 -4.03
N PRO A 297 -3.02 -6.57 -5.09
CA PRO A 297 -3.54 -5.74 -6.17
C PRO A 297 -4.81 -4.99 -5.73
N LEU A 298 -4.74 -3.66 -5.58
CA LEU A 298 -5.85 -2.82 -5.13
C LEU A 298 -6.49 -2.01 -6.27
N PHE A 299 -7.82 -2.00 -6.34
CA PHE A 299 -8.56 -1.29 -7.39
C PHE A 299 -9.77 -0.50 -6.85
N HIS A 300 -10.08 0.63 -7.48
CA HIS A 300 -11.34 1.37 -7.30
C HIS A 300 -12.50 0.76 -8.12
N ASN A 301 -12.20 0.30 -9.33
CA ASN A 301 -13.15 -0.36 -10.21
C ASN A 301 -12.39 -1.15 -11.28
N ARG A 302 -12.55 -2.49 -11.29
CA ARG A 302 -11.90 -3.37 -12.27
C ARG A 302 -12.52 -3.30 -13.67
N ALA A 303 -13.79 -2.90 -13.81
CA ALA A 303 -14.49 -2.81 -15.10
C ALA A 303 -14.19 -1.53 -15.89
N GLN A 304 -13.61 -0.49 -15.27
CA GLN A 304 -13.42 0.84 -15.88
C GLN A 304 -11.95 1.26 -16.03
N GLN A 305 -11.02 0.31 -16.02
CA GLN A 305 -9.57 0.57 -16.03
C GLN A 305 -9.11 1.42 -17.22
N THR A 306 -9.75 1.30 -18.39
CA THR A 306 -9.37 2.02 -19.62
C THR A 306 -9.80 3.49 -19.65
N ARG A 307 -10.69 3.93 -18.74
CA ARG A 307 -11.30 5.27 -18.78
C ARG A 307 -10.72 6.26 -17.78
N ARG A 308 -9.96 5.78 -16.78
CA ARG A 308 -9.45 6.61 -15.69
C ARG A 308 -7.94 6.82 -15.80
N GLN A 309 -7.49 8.00 -15.38
CA GLN A 309 -6.06 8.35 -15.35
C GLN A 309 -5.25 7.46 -14.39
N ASP A 310 -5.91 6.87 -13.38
CA ASP A 310 -5.32 5.93 -12.42
C ASP A 310 -5.33 4.47 -12.91
N HIS A 311 -5.80 4.21 -14.14
CA HIS A 311 -6.00 2.87 -14.68
C HIS A 311 -6.85 1.94 -13.78
N GLY A 312 -7.71 2.53 -12.93
CA GLY A 312 -8.55 1.82 -11.97
C GLY A 312 -7.84 1.40 -10.67
N LEU A 313 -6.56 1.75 -10.46
CA LEU A 313 -5.82 1.50 -9.21
C LEU A 313 -6.44 2.25 -8.03
N TYR A 314 -6.36 1.67 -6.84
CA TYR A 314 -6.92 2.28 -5.64
C TYR A 314 -6.00 3.38 -5.07
N ILE A 315 -6.50 4.61 -4.97
CA ILE A 315 -5.86 5.74 -4.30
C ILE A 315 -6.53 5.93 -2.94
N TRP A 316 -5.90 5.41 -1.89
CA TRP A 316 -6.50 5.38 -0.56
C TRP A 316 -6.75 6.77 0.04
N GLU A 317 -5.97 7.79 -0.35
CA GLU A 317 -6.14 9.17 0.13
C GLU A 317 -7.48 9.79 -0.28
N GLN A 318 -8.14 9.23 -1.29
CA GLN A 318 -9.46 9.69 -1.73
C GLN A 318 -10.61 9.04 -0.93
N GLY A 319 -10.34 7.96 -0.19
CA GLY A 319 -11.35 7.27 0.62
C GLY A 319 -12.54 6.76 -0.19
N GLY A 320 -12.33 6.41 -1.47
CA GLY A 320 -13.36 5.84 -2.33
C GLY A 320 -13.62 4.35 -2.02
N ARG A 321 -14.68 3.80 -2.61
CA ARG A 321 -14.96 2.35 -2.58
C ARG A 321 -13.74 1.52 -2.97
N LEU A 322 -13.45 0.48 -2.19
CA LEU A 322 -12.45 -0.53 -2.50
C LEU A 322 -13.13 -1.76 -3.11
N ASP A 323 -12.75 -2.07 -4.36
CA ASP A 323 -13.43 -3.08 -5.16
C ASP A 323 -12.95 -4.50 -4.85
N LYS A 324 -13.89 -5.41 -4.56
CA LYS A 324 -13.66 -6.85 -4.34
C LYS A 324 -12.50 -7.07 -3.38
N TRP A 325 -12.60 -6.45 -2.21
CA TRP A 325 -11.49 -6.37 -1.26
C TRP A 325 -10.98 -7.77 -0.87
N LEU A 326 -11.89 -8.72 -0.68
CA LEU A 326 -11.58 -10.11 -0.32
C LEU A 326 -10.86 -10.85 -1.46
N GLU A 327 -11.32 -10.67 -2.69
CA GLU A 327 -10.70 -11.27 -3.89
C GLU A 327 -9.30 -10.68 -4.15
N SER A 328 -9.14 -9.38 -3.93
CA SER A 328 -7.85 -8.68 -4.02
C SER A 328 -6.80 -9.27 -3.06
N CYS A 329 -7.24 -9.91 -1.96
CA CYS A 329 -6.36 -10.56 -1.01
C CYS A 329 -6.04 -12.03 -1.33
N HIS A 330 -6.54 -12.61 -2.41
CA HIS A 330 -6.44 -14.07 -2.61
C HIS A 330 -4.99 -14.58 -2.70
N TYR A 331 -4.07 -13.78 -3.27
CA TYR A 331 -2.66 -14.12 -3.42
C TYR A 331 -1.77 -12.97 -2.93
N PRO A 332 -1.62 -12.75 -1.61
CA PRO A 332 -0.78 -11.67 -1.12
C PRO A 332 0.69 -11.93 -1.47
N ASN A 333 1.42 -10.84 -1.73
CA ASN A 333 2.84 -10.87 -2.04
C ASN A 333 3.71 -10.92 -0.77
N PHE A 334 3.22 -11.62 0.25
CA PHE A 334 3.98 -12.07 1.40
C PHE A 334 3.41 -13.40 1.94
N ALA A 335 4.29 -14.21 2.51
CA ALA A 335 3.99 -15.56 2.97
C ALA A 335 4.79 -15.90 4.23
N LYS A 336 4.62 -17.14 4.68
CA LYS A 336 5.34 -17.70 5.82
C LYS A 336 6.87 -17.68 5.67
N SER A 337 7.45 -17.59 4.46
CA SER A 337 8.90 -17.44 4.28
C SER A 337 9.39 -15.97 4.17
N GLY A 338 8.52 -15.03 3.82
CA GLY A 338 8.90 -13.64 3.57
C GLY A 338 8.08 -12.96 2.47
N LEU A 339 8.61 -11.84 1.98
CA LEU A 339 8.07 -11.10 0.83
C LEU A 339 8.20 -11.91 -0.46
N ARG A 340 7.31 -11.65 -1.42
CA ARG A 340 7.20 -12.41 -2.68
C ARG A 340 7.03 -11.47 -3.87
N ASP A 341 7.14 -12.06 -5.05
CA ASP A 341 6.76 -11.43 -6.33
C ASP A 341 7.54 -10.12 -6.61
N PHE A 342 8.87 -10.29 -6.65
CA PHE A 342 9.82 -9.18 -6.66
C PHE A 342 9.80 -8.37 -7.97
N GLU A 343 9.03 -8.80 -8.99
CA GLU A 343 8.74 -7.98 -10.18
C GLU A 343 7.99 -6.68 -9.85
N HIS A 344 7.33 -6.61 -8.68
CA HIS A 344 6.64 -5.42 -8.17
C HIS A 344 7.49 -4.51 -7.30
N LEU A 345 8.80 -4.79 -7.19
CA LEU A 345 9.72 -3.85 -6.55
C LEU A 345 10.14 -2.75 -7.52
N ILE A 346 10.16 -1.51 -7.02
CA ILE A 346 10.69 -0.34 -7.74
C ILE A 346 11.63 0.46 -6.84
N PRO A 347 12.63 1.15 -7.41
CA PRO A 347 13.32 2.21 -6.70
C PRO A 347 12.39 3.42 -6.54
N LEU A 348 12.37 4.01 -5.35
CA LEU A 348 11.63 5.24 -5.08
C LEU A 348 12.21 6.39 -5.93
N LYS A 349 11.37 6.97 -6.80
CA LYS A 349 11.76 8.06 -7.70
C LYS A 349 11.51 9.44 -7.11
N ASN A 350 10.42 9.60 -6.37
CA ASN A 350 9.97 10.86 -5.81
C ASN A 350 9.64 10.68 -4.34
N ILE A 351 10.37 11.38 -3.47
CA ILE A 351 10.19 11.24 -2.02
C ILE A 351 8.78 11.64 -1.55
N LYS A 352 8.09 12.51 -2.28
CA LYS A 352 6.72 12.93 -1.97
C LYS A 352 5.70 11.81 -2.07
N GLU A 353 6.02 10.73 -2.80
CA GLU A 353 5.16 9.54 -2.94
C GLU A 353 5.35 8.55 -1.80
N LEU A 354 6.37 8.71 -0.95
CA LEU A 354 6.67 7.76 0.11
C LEU A 354 5.50 7.57 1.08
N ARG A 355 4.82 8.66 1.46
CA ARG A 355 3.63 8.61 2.31
C ARG A 355 2.52 7.75 1.70
N HIS A 356 2.30 7.91 0.40
CA HIS A 356 1.30 7.13 -0.34
C HIS A 356 1.60 5.63 -0.27
N PHE A 357 2.84 5.24 -0.59
CA PHE A 357 3.25 3.83 -0.54
C PHE A 357 3.20 3.24 0.87
N ILE A 358 3.58 4.01 1.91
CA ILE A 358 3.44 3.55 3.30
C ILE A 358 1.97 3.27 3.63
N GLY A 359 1.06 4.17 3.27
CA GLY A 359 -0.37 3.95 3.47
C GLY A 359 -0.88 2.72 2.73
N GLU A 360 -0.46 2.53 1.47
CA GLU A 360 -0.85 1.38 0.66
C GLU A 360 -0.36 0.05 1.25
N HIS A 361 0.90 -0.01 1.70
CA HIS A 361 1.46 -1.19 2.34
C HIS A 361 0.67 -1.58 3.61
N ILE A 362 0.38 -0.61 4.48
CA ILE A 362 -0.37 -0.87 5.72
C ILE A 362 -1.81 -1.27 5.43
N LEU A 363 -2.47 -0.61 4.48
CA LEU A 363 -3.80 -1.00 4.00
C LEU A 363 -3.80 -2.45 3.51
N GLY A 364 -2.80 -2.83 2.70
CA GLY A 364 -2.61 -4.18 2.21
C GLY A 364 -2.53 -5.21 3.33
N PHE A 365 -1.71 -4.96 4.36
CA PHE A 365 -1.63 -5.85 5.51
C PHE A 365 -2.96 -6.00 6.26
N ILE A 366 -3.67 -4.89 6.52
CA ILE A 366 -4.96 -4.92 7.24
C ILE A 366 -6.00 -5.74 6.47
N LEU A 367 -6.09 -5.55 5.15
CA LEU A 367 -7.00 -6.30 4.30
C LEU A 367 -6.66 -7.80 4.27
N VAL A 368 -5.37 -8.14 4.19
CA VAL A 368 -4.93 -9.54 4.23
C VAL A 368 -5.24 -10.18 5.58
N MET A 369 -5.09 -9.46 6.71
CA MET A 369 -5.55 -9.94 8.02
C MET A 369 -7.07 -10.18 8.06
N GLY A 370 -7.88 -9.26 7.53
CA GLY A 370 -9.33 -9.47 7.42
C GLY A 370 -9.65 -10.71 6.60
N SER A 371 -8.94 -10.91 5.49
CA SER A 371 -9.11 -12.08 4.63
C SER A 371 -8.69 -13.38 5.31
N PHE A 372 -7.69 -13.36 6.22
CA PHE A 372 -7.31 -14.55 7.01
C PHE A 372 -8.50 -15.10 7.79
N PHE A 373 -9.25 -14.23 8.47
CA PHE A 373 -10.44 -14.66 9.22
C PHE A 373 -11.56 -15.15 8.29
N ARG A 374 -11.78 -14.47 7.17
CA ARG A 374 -12.76 -14.88 6.15
C ARG A 374 -12.42 -16.23 5.52
N ASN A 375 -11.14 -16.52 5.29
CA ASN A 375 -10.65 -17.77 4.73
C ASN A 375 -10.74 -18.96 5.68
N LYS A 376 -11.27 -18.79 6.90
CA LYS A 376 -11.71 -19.92 7.74
C LYS A 376 -12.99 -20.60 7.21
N ALA A 377 -13.76 -19.89 6.38
CA ALA A 377 -14.95 -20.41 5.70
C ALA A 377 -15.04 -19.83 4.27
N PRO A 378 -14.09 -20.19 3.38
CA PRO A 378 -13.95 -19.58 2.05
C PRO A 378 -15.17 -19.78 1.14
N GLU A 379 -15.98 -20.80 1.41
CA GLU A 379 -17.22 -21.10 0.69
C GLU A 379 -18.40 -20.17 1.06
N LYS A 380 -18.29 -19.41 2.16
CA LYS A 380 -19.36 -18.52 2.63
C LYS A 380 -19.16 -17.10 2.12
N ARG A 381 -19.89 -16.75 1.06
CA ARG A 381 -19.87 -15.42 0.44
C ARG A 381 -21.22 -15.03 -0.14
N GLY A 382 -21.58 -13.75 -0.02
CA GLY A 382 -22.79 -13.16 -0.60
C GLY A 382 -23.95 -13.11 0.37
N SER A 383 -25.11 -13.65 -0.04
CA SER A 383 -26.35 -13.58 0.73
C SER A 383 -26.75 -14.96 1.28
N ASP A 384 -27.49 -14.95 2.39
CA ASP A 384 -28.16 -16.11 2.95
C ASP A 384 -29.39 -16.54 2.12
N GLU A 385 -30.04 -17.61 2.53
CA GLU A 385 -31.26 -18.15 1.92
C GLU A 385 -32.45 -17.16 1.89
N ASN A 386 -32.42 -16.12 2.74
CA ASN A 386 -33.41 -15.06 2.81
C ASN A 386 -33.00 -13.81 2.02
N GLY A 387 -31.89 -13.86 1.28
CA GLY A 387 -31.34 -12.74 0.52
C GLY A 387 -30.64 -11.67 1.36
N LYS A 388 -30.41 -11.90 2.66
CA LYS A 388 -29.68 -10.97 3.53
C LYS A 388 -28.17 -11.17 3.39
N PRO A 389 -27.35 -10.11 3.52
CA PRO A 389 -25.90 -10.25 3.59
C PRO A 389 -25.47 -11.28 4.62
N LEU A 390 -24.56 -12.19 4.24
CA LEU A 390 -23.98 -13.14 5.19
C LEU A 390 -23.19 -12.39 6.27
N ASP A 391 -23.45 -12.72 7.53
CA ASP A 391 -22.74 -12.22 8.70
C ASP A 391 -21.75 -13.28 9.19
N LEU A 392 -20.46 -13.01 8.98
CA LEU A 392 -19.33 -13.87 9.31
C LEU A 392 -18.41 -13.21 10.34
N ARG A 393 -18.90 -12.22 11.10
CA ARG A 393 -18.13 -11.58 12.17
C ARG A 393 -17.68 -12.57 13.23
N SER A 394 -18.42 -13.67 13.43
CA SER A 394 -18.05 -14.76 14.33
C SER A 394 -16.75 -15.50 13.95
N LEU A 395 -16.26 -15.35 12.71
CA LEU A 395 -14.96 -15.90 12.30
C LEU A 395 -13.78 -15.10 12.88
N PHE A 396 -14.02 -13.83 13.24
CA PHE A 396 -13.01 -12.92 13.76
C PHE A 396 -12.76 -13.19 15.24
N ASP A 397 -11.52 -13.52 15.56
CA ASP A 397 -11.01 -13.41 16.92
C ASP A 397 -10.53 -11.97 17.10
N ARG A 398 -11.34 -11.17 17.81
CA ARG A 398 -11.11 -9.72 17.97
C ARG A 398 -9.74 -9.43 18.58
N ASP A 399 -9.36 -10.15 19.62
CA ASP A 399 -8.09 -9.92 20.32
C ASP A 399 -6.91 -10.25 19.42
N LEU A 400 -6.98 -11.38 18.70
CA LEU A 400 -5.95 -11.72 17.71
C LEU A 400 -5.87 -10.66 16.60
N PHE A 401 -7.00 -10.13 16.11
CA PHE A 401 -6.99 -9.11 15.07
C PHE A 401 -6.31 -7.81 15.54
N ILE A 402 -6.59 -7.37 16.78
CA ILE A 402 -5.92 -6.22 17.41
C ILE A 402 -4.41 -6.47 17.51
N GLU A 403 -4.02 -7.66 17.98
CA GLU A 403 -2.61 -8.04 18.10
C GLU A 403 -1.91 -8.03 16.74
N LEU A 404 -2.53 -8.55 15.68
CA LEU A 404 -1.94 -8.58 14.34
C LEU A 404 -1.74 -7.17 13.77
N ILE A 405 -2.74 -6.30 13.88
CA ILE A 405 -2.61 -4.90 13.42
C ILE A 405 -1.52 -4.20 14.21
N THR A 406 -1.49 -4.38 15.53
CA THR A 406 -0.46 -3.79 16.41
C THR A 406 0.94 -4.25 16.04
N GLU A 407 1.14 -5.55 15.81
CA GLU A 407 2.42 -6.13 15.40
C GLU A 407 2.88 -5.56 14.06
N VAL A 408 2.01 -5.53 13.05
CA VAL A 408 2.36 -4.97 11.73
C VAL A 408 2.72 -3.50 11.83
N VAL A 409 1.87 -2.69 12.47
CA VAL A 409 2.04 -1.24 12.52
C VAL A 409 3.33 -0.87 13.24
N THR A 410 3.57 -1.48 14.40
CA THR A 410 4.77 -1.21 15.20
C THR A 410 6.04 -1.63 14.47
N ASN A 411 6.03 -2.81 13.83
CA ASN A 411 7.22 -3.36 13.21
C ASN A 411 7.50 -2.74 11.83
N TYR A 412 6.46 -2.39 11.07
CA TYR A 412 6.60 -1.61 9.85
C TYR A 412 7.17 -0.23 10.15
N TYR A 413 6.58 0.49 11.13
CA TYR A 413 7.07 1.79 11.57
C TYR A 413 8.54 1.70 12.01
N HIS A 414 8.89 0.69 12.80
CA HIS A 414 10.28 0.45 13.21
C HIS A 414 11.20 0.16 12.03
N GLY A 415 10.76 -0.62 11.04
CA GLY A 415 11.51 -0.86 9.81
C GLY A 415 11.80 0.41 9.02
N VAL A 416 10.83 1.33 8.93
CA VAL A 416 10.97 2.61 8.21
C VAL A 416 11.84 3.62 8.97
N THR A 417 11.55 3.81 10.26
CA THR A 417 12.08 4.93 11.05
C THR A 417 13.30 4.55 11.89
N GLY A 418 13.46 3.27 12.24
CA GLY A 418 14.40 2.82 13.27
C GLY A 418 13.98 3.17 14.70
N LEU A 419 12.76 3.68 14.91
CA LEU A 419 12.21 4.04 16.22
C LEU A 419 11.09 3.09 16.65
N LEU A 420 10.77 3.10 17.94
CA LEU A 420 9.56 2.47 18.45
C LEU A 420 8.39 3.46 18.35
N LEU A 421 7.24 2.96 17.91
CA LEU A 421 6.05 3.78 17.79
C LEU A 421 5.45 4.05 19.18
N GLU A 422 5.32 5.32 19.53
CA GLU A 422 4.69 5.74 20.78
C GLU A 422 3.20 6.06 20.55
N ASN A 423 2.40 5.94 21.61
CA ASN A 423 0.99 6.38 21.62
C ASN A 423 0.07 5.71 20.57
N LEU A 424 0.41 4.53 20.04
CA LEU A 424 -0.45 3.79 19.10
C LEU A 424 -1.92 3.68 19.55
N PRO A 425 -2.25 3.40 20.84
CA PRO A 425 -3.65 3.32 21.28
C PRO A 425 -4.48 4.61 21.10
N LYS A 426 -3.85 5.77 20.89
CA LYS A 426 -4.57 7.04 20.68
C LYS A 426 -5.26 7.10 19.31
N PHE A 427 -4.73 6.39 18.31
CA PHE A 427 -5.26 6.41 16.94
C PHE A 427 -5.57 5.02 16.37
N LEU A 428 -5.06 3.93 16.96
CA LEU A 428 -5.59 2.58 16.83
C LEU A 428 -6.55 2.32 18.00
N ASN A 429 -7.78 2.80 17.87
CA ASN A 429 -8.80 2.66 18.92
C ASN A 429 -9.77 1.51 18.65
N GLU A 430 -10.54 1.14 19.66
CA GLU A 430 -11.52 0.05 19.58
C GLU A 430 -12.60 0.29 18.51
N ASN A 431 -13.03 1.54 18.31
CA ASN A 431 -14.00 1.87 17.29
C ASN A 431 -13.51 1.50 15.88
N LEU A 432 -12.25 1.81 15.53
CA LEU A 432 -11.68 1.39 14.24
C LEU A 432 -11.71 -0.13 14.08
N ILE A 433 -11.33 -0.88 15.13
CA ILE A 433 -11.32 -2.34 15.10
C ILE A 433 -12.73 -2.90 14.88
N ASP A 434 -13.70 -2.40 15.63
CA ASP A 434 -15.08 -2.87 15.54
C ASP A 434 -15.68 -2.56 14.16
N ARG A 435 -15.41 -1.36 13.61
CA ARG A 435 -15.81 -0.98 12.25
C ARG A 435 -15.13 -1.84 11.18
N LEU A 436 -13.87 -2.23 11.35
CA LEU A 436 -13.19 -3.15 10.44
C LEU A 436 -13.83 -4.54 10.48
N ILE A 437 -14.06 -5.11 11.68
CA ILE A 437 -14.71 -6.41 11.83
C ILE A 437 -16.13 -6.37 11.25
N GLU A 438 -16.89 -5.31 11.50
CA GLU A 438 -18.23 -5.13 10.95
C GLU A 438 -18.23 -5.17 9.41
N ASN A 439 -17.40 -4.35 8.77
CA ASN A 439 -17.43 -4.17 7.32
C ASN A 439 -16.67 -5.24 6.55
N MET A 440 -15.74 -5.96 7.18
CA MET A 440 -15.06 -7.12 6.59
C MET A 440 -15.78 -8.43 6.90
N GLY A 441 -16.52 -8.48 8.02
CA GLY A 441 -17.26 -9.67 8.46
C GLY A 441 -18.64 -9.81 7.83
N ILE A 442 -19.27 -8.72 7.38
CA ILE A 442 -20.58 -8.77 6.72
C ILE A 442 -20.42 -8.50 5.21
N ASP A 443 -21.04 -9.31 4.37
CA ASP A 443 -20.99 -9.19 2.92
C ASP A 443 -21.92 -8.09 2.38
N HIS A 444 -21.63 -6.86 2.79
CA HIS A 444 -22.26 -5.66 2.24
C HIS A 444 -21.69 -5.30 0.88
N HIS A 445 -22.48 -4.50 0.15
CA HIS A 445 -22.13 -3.97 -1.16
C HIS A 445 -21.66 -5.10 -2.10
N MET A 446 -22.60 -5.93 -2.55
CA MET A 446 -22.30 -7.04 -3.46
C MET A 446 -22.28 -6.63 -4.93
N GLU A 447 -22.77 -5.43 -5.23
CA GLU A 447 -23.09 -5.00 -6.59
C GLU A 447 -21.92 -4.25 -7.28
N GLU A 448 -21.66 -4.62 -8.53
CA GLU A 448 -20.86 -3.91 -9.52
C GLU A 448 -21.78 -3.56 -10.71
N ILE A 449 -21.68 -2.34 -11.23
CA ILE A 449 -22.54 -1.88 -12.34
C ILE A 449 -21.71 -1.73 -13.60
N LEU A 450 -22.02 -2.54 -14.62
CA LEU A 450 -21.51 -2.38 -15.97
C LEU A 450 -22.41 -1.39 -16.71
N ARG A 451 -21.94 -0.14 -16.83
CA ARG A 451 -22.72 0.95 -17.43
C ARG A 451 -22.87 0.79 -18.93
N ILE A 452 -24.00 1.25 -19.49
CA ILE A 452 -24.24 1.29 -20.95
C ILE A 452 -23.02 1.85 -21.71
N GLN A 453 -22.45 2.96 -21.21
CA GLN A 453 -21.33 3.61 -21.88
C GLN A 453 -20.06 2.74 -21.94
N ASP A 454 -19.85 1.89 -20.93
CA ASP A 454 -18.70 0.98 -20.91
C ASP A 454 -18.97 -0.22 -21.82
N GLN A 455 -20.23 -0.70 -21.88
CA GLN A 455 -20.66 -1.73 -22.82
C GLN A 455 -20.46 -1.30 -24.28
N ILE A 456 -20.78 -0.06 -24.63
CA ILE A 456 -20.60 0.49 -26.00
C ILE A 456 -19.15 0.36 -26.48
N ASN A 457 -18.18 0.46 -25.57
CA ASN A 457 -16.75 0.43 -25.90
C ASN A 457 -16.17 -0.98 -25.97
N MET A 458 -16.93 -2.01 -25.58
CA MET A 458 -16.50 -3.41 -25.66
C MET A 458 -16.77 -3.96 -27.06
N SER A 459 -16.03 -4.98 -27.51
CA SER A 459 -16.52 -5.84 -28.60
C SER A 459 -17.67 -6.75 -28.12
N GLU A 460 -18.34 -7.48 -29.01
CA GLU A 460 -19.29 -8.53 -28.59
C GLU A 460 -18.57 -9.60 -27.77
N GLU A 461 -17.41 -10.06 -28.25
CA GLU A 461 -16.60 -11.07 -27.55
C GLU A 461 -16.14 -10.59 -26.16
N ASP A 462 -15.67 -9.34 -26.04
CA ASP A 462 -15.28 -8.78 -24.74
C ASP A 462 -16.46 -8.68 -23.78
N PHE A 463 -17.64 -8.31 -24.29
CA PHE A 463 -18.85 -8.21 -23.48
C PHE A 463 -19.30 -9.59 -22.99
N GLU A 464 -19.33 -10.60 -23.86
CA GLU A 464 -19.66 -11.97 -23.48
C GLU A 464 -18.65 -12.51 -22.46
N ASN A 465 -17.35 -12.40 -22.73
CA ASN A 465 -16.28 -12.83 -21.83
C ASN A 465 -16.34 -12.11 -20.48
N PHE A 466 -16.67 -10.82 -20.48
CA PHE A 466 -16.84 -10.04 -19.27
C PHE A 466 -17.97 -10.58 -18.39
N LEU A 467 -19.15 -10.87 -18.95
CA LEU A 467 -20.28 -11.45 -18.20
C LEU A 467 -19.99 -12.87 -17.72
N LEU A 468 -19.41 -13.72 -18.58
CA LEU A 468 -19.01 -15.10 -18.24
C LEU A 468 -18.04 -15.13 -17.06
N SER A 469 -17.01 -14.28 -17.09
CA SER A 469 -16.02 -14.20 -16.01
C SER A 469 -16.60 -13.70 -14.67
N ARG A 470 -17.86 -13.22 -14.66
CA ARG A 470 -18.61 -12.69 -13.51
C ARG A 470 -19.77 -13.61 -13.11
N GLY A 471 -19.75 -14.85 -13.61
CA GLY A 471 -20.64 -15.92 -13.17
C GLY A 471 -21.94 -16.05 -13.95
N TYR A 472 -22.09 -15.38 -15.10
CA TYR A 472 -23.23 -15.61 -15.97
C TYR A 472 -23.07 -16.92 -16.74
N ASP A 473 -24.17 -17.66 -16.92
CA ASP A 473 -24.20 -18.85 -17.76
C ASP A 473 -24.11 -18.50 -19.25
N VAL A 474 -23.42 -19.35 -20.02
CA VAL A 474 -23.23 -19.18 -21.48
C VAL A 474 -24.56 -19.03 -22.22
N SER A 475 -25.60 -19.76 -21.81
CA SER A 475 -26.93 -19.65 -22.41
C SER A 475 -27.60 -18.32 -22.09
N LEU A 476 -27.35 -17.76 -20.90
CA LEU A 476 -27.95 -16.50 -20.45
C LEU A 476 -27.25 -15.29 -21.09
N VAL A 477 -25.91 -15.33 -21.19
CA VAL A 477 -25.10 -14.26 -21.80
C VAL A 477 -25.59 -13.90 -23.21
N LYS A 478 -25.88 -14.91 -24.04
CA LYS A 478 -26.36 -14.72 -25.42
C LYS A 478 -27.74 -14.04 -25.52
N THR A 479 -28.49 -13.99 -24.43
CA THR A 479 -29.83 -13.40 -24.39
C THR A 479 -29.84 -11.99 -23.80
N ILE A 480 -28.71 -11.53 -23.25
CA ILE A 480 -28.61 -10.21 -22.62
C ILE A 480 -28.25 -9.20 -23.70
N PRO A 481 -29.13 -8.25 -24.01
CA PRO A 481 -28.84 -7.24 -25.02
C PRO A 481 -27.81 -6.24 -24.49
N LYS A 482 -26.77 -6.03 -25.29
CA LYS A 482 -25.69 -5.10 -25.01
C LYS A 482 -26.14 -3.65 -25.25
N ALA A 483 -25.69 -2.75 -24.38
CA ALA A 483 -25.91 -1.30 -24.45
C ALA A 483 -27.38 -0.83 -24.37
N GLU A 484 -28.32 -1.69 -23.98
CA GLU A 484 -29.72 -1.28 -23.74
C GLU A 484 -29.95 -0.71 -22.34
N LYS A 485 -29.30 -1.28 -21.33
CA LYS A 485 -29.41 -0.88 -19.92
C LYS A 485 -28.14 -1.17 -19.16
N ASP A 486 -28.00 -0.52 -18.01
CA ASP A 486 -26.96 -0.88 -17.04
C ASP A 486 -27.20 -2.32 -16.53
N ILE A 487 -26.11 -3.08 -16.40
CA ILE A 487 -26.15 -4.47 -15.91
C ILE A 487 -25.57 -4.49 -14.49
N ILE A 488 -26.34 -5.03 -13.55
CA ILE A 488 -25.93 -5.21 -12.16
C ILE A 488 -25.34 -6.63 -12.01
N LEU A 489 -24.10 -6.69 -11.53
CA LEU A 489 -23.34 -7.92 -11.30
C LEU A 489 -23.09 -8.10 -9.81
N ASN A 490 -23.18 -9.32 -9.32
CA ASN A 490 -22.89 -9.63 -7.91
C ASN A 490 -21.44 -10.11 -7.76
N THR A 491 -20.52 -9.18 -7.52
CA THR A 491 -19.08 -9.45 -7.51
C THR A 491 -18.38 -9.07 -6.21
N GLY A 492 -19.08 -8.44 -5.27
CA GLY A 492 -18.56 -8.09 -3.96
C GLY A 492 -18.23 -9.30 -3.08
N PRO A 493 -17.82 -9.10 -1.81
CA PRO A 493 -18.01 -7.87 -1.06
C PRO A 493 -17.07 -6.74 -1.47
N HIS A 494 -17.59 -5.52 -1.47
CA HIS A 494 -16.83 -4.28 -1.64
C HIS A 494 -16.78 -3.50 -0.32
N LEU A 495 -15.71 -2.75 -0.06
CA LEU A 495 -15.71 -1.79 1.06
C LEU A 495 -16.19 -0.44 0.54
N GLY A 496 -17.50 -0.24 0.57
CA GLY A 496 -18.21 0.93 0.08
C GLY A 496 -19.18 0.57 -1.05
N GLY A 497 -20.29 1.29 -1.11
CA GLY A 497 -21.27 1.15 -2.20
C GLY A 497 -20.80 1.79 -3.51
N PHE A 498 -21.57 1.56 -4.57
CA PHE A 498 -21.30 2.21 -5.86
C PHE A 498 -21.39 3.74 -5.74
N ASN A 499 -20.36 4.46 -6.22
CA ASN A 499 -20.20 5.92 -6.05
C ASN A 499 -20.28 6.41 -4.59
N GLN A 500 -19.99 5.55 -3.61
CA GLN A 500 -19.95 5.90 -2.20
C GLN A 500 -18.50 5.89 -1.68
N PRO A 501 -18.21 6.61 -0.57
CA PRO A 501 -16.94 6.48 0.12
C PRO A 501 -16.77 5.05 0.68
N ILE A 502 -15.54 4.75 1.09
CA ILE A 502 -15.22 3.52 1.83
C ILE A 502 -16.08 3.42 3.11
N SER A 503 -16.52 2.20 3.44
CA SER A 503 -17.38 1.97 4.61
C SER A 503 -16.69 2.19 5.97
N VAL A 504 -15.36 2.28 5.97
CA VAL A 504 -14.51 2.48 7.17
C VAL A 504 -13.64 3.74 6.99
N PRO A 505 -14.21 4.95 7.05
CA PRO A 505 -13.44 6.19 6.92
C PRO A 505 -12.35 6.35 8.00
N GLU A 506 -12.56 5.76 9.18
CA GLU A 506 -11.57 5.73 10.27
C GLU A 506 -10.27 5.03 9.86
N LEU A 507 -10.34 4.07 8.94
CA LEU A 507 -9.16 3.43 8.38
C LEU A 507 -8.33 4.43 7.57
N ILE A 508 -8.98 5.34 6.84
CA ILE A 508 -8.28 6.35 6.04
C ILE A 508 -7.57 7.37 6.95
N ASP A 509 -8.25 7.84 8.00
CA ASP A 509 -7.63 8.71 9.02
C ASP A 509 -6.46 7.99 9.72
N PHE A 510 -6.60 6.71 10.04
CA PHE A 510 -5.51 5.89 10.59
C PHE A 510 -4.30 5.83 9.65
N LEU A 511 -4.52 5.59 8.36
CA LEU A 511 -3.44 5.54 7.34
C LEU A 511 -2.77 6.90 7.16
N PHE A 512 -3.53 7.99 7.12
CA PHE A 512 -2.99 9.36 7.09
C PHE A 512 -2.13 9.65 8.32
N CYS A 513 -2.56 9.23 9.50
CA CYS A 513 -1.80 9.39 10.74
C CYS A 513 -0.47 8.64 10.67
N LEU A 514 -0.52 7.32 10.47
CA LEU A 514 0.65 6.45 10.56
C LEU A 514 1.69 6.75 9.47
N SER A 515 1.22 6.97 8.23
CA SER A 515 2.12 7.26 7.10
C SER A 515 2.90 8.57 7.31
N SER A 516 2.23 9.61 7.81
CA SER A 516 2.88 10.90 8.09
C SER A 516 3.76 10.86 9.33
N LEU A 517 3.41 10.08 10.36
CA LEU A 517 4.31 9.84 11.50
C LEU A 517 5.59 9.13 11.04
N CYS A 518 5.50 8.14 10.15
CA CYS A 518 6.68 7.48 9.59
C CYS A 518 7.61 8.48 8.89
N VAL A 519 7.06 9.36 8.04
CA VAL A 519 7.85 10.38 7.33
C VAL A 519 8.45 11.38 8.31
N SER A 520 7.66 11.90 9.24
CA SER A 520 8.09 12.91 10.21
C SER A 520 9.18 12.38 11.15
N ASP A 521 9.00 11.18 11.70
CA ASP A 521 9.97 10.63 12.64
C ASP A 521 11.25 10.14 11.96
N ARG A 522 11.15 9.72 10.70
CA ARG A 522 12.33 9.48 9.88
C ARG A 522 13.11 10.77 9.64
N PHE A 523 12.43 11.87 9.30
CA PHE A 523 13.03 13.19 9.11
C PHE A 523 13.76 13.66 10.37
N ILE A 524 13.10 13.56 11.53
CA ILE A 524 13.69 13.93 12.83
C ILE A 524 14.95 13.11 13.10
N THR A 525 14.90 11.81 12.84
CA THR A 525 16.00 10.88 13.14
C THR A 525 17.21 11.13 12.25
N GLU A 526 17.02 11.26 10.93
CA GLU A 526 18.14 11.42 10.00
C GLU A 526 18.80 12.80 10.06
N ASN A 527 18.08 13.82 10.54
CA ASN A 527 18.60 15.17 10.75
C ASN A 527 19.06 15.43 12.19
N GLY A 528 19.02 14.43 13.08
CA GLY A 528 19.49 14.58 14.46
C GLY A 528 18.70 15.60 15.28
N LEU A 529 17.45 15.87 14.93
CA LEU A 529 16.62 16.92 15.55
C LEU A 529 16.14 16.58 16.97
N LYS A 530 16.45 15.39 17.49
CA LYS A 530 16.18 15.07 18.89
C LYS A 530 16.84 16.14 19.76
N ALA A 531 16.02 16.84 20.53
CA ALA A 531 16.47 17.87 21.47
C ALA A 531 17.73 17.39 22.18
N CYS A 532 18.79 18.20 22.11
CA CYS A 532 19.82 18.21 23.13
C CYS A 532 19.12 18.08 24.47
N ARG A 533 19.17 16.88 25.06
CA ARG A 533 18.81 16.69 26.46
C ARG A 533 19.93 17.37 27.23
N ASN A 534 19.70 18.62 27.61
CA ASN A 534 20.34 19.17 28.80
C ASN A 534 19.69 18.53 30.03
#